data_AF-A0A3D1PGA3-F1
#
_entry.id   AF-A0A3D1PGA3-F1
#
_cell.length_a   1.000
_cell.length_b   1.000
_cell.length_c   1.000
_cell.angle_alpha   90.00
_cell.angle_beta   90.00
_cell.angle_gamma   90.00
#
_symmetry.space_group_name_H-M   'P 1'
#
loop_
_entity.id
_entity.type
_entity.pdbx_description
1 polymer ?
#
loop_
_entity_poly.entity_id
_entity_poly.type
_entity_poly.pdbx_seq_one_letter_code
_entity_poly.pdbx_strand_id
1 'polypeptide(L)'
;DSGPGKDLVSVYHLIKMSDNADRPEEVRIKVFLPRENPRVPSVYWIWKTADWQERESFDMYGIVYEGHPNLKRLLMPEDWKGWPLRKDYISPDFYELQDAY
;
A
#
# COMPACT_ATOMS: atom_id res chain seq x y z
N ASP A 1 6.90 1.78 -5.31
CA ASP A 1 8.33 1.95 -4.99
C ASP A 1 9.06 2.52 -6.21
N SER A 2 9.71 3.68 -6.09
CA SER A 2 10.43 4.30 -7.22
C SER A 2 11.79 3.65 -7.51
N GLY A 3 12.24 2.73 -6.67
CA GLY A 3 13.52 2.02 -6.75
C GLY A 3 14.09 1.69 -5.36
N PRO A 4 15.06 0.75 -5.26
CA PRO A 4 15.74 0.46 -4.00
C PRO A 4 16.39 1.74 -3.44
N GLY A 5 16.17 2.00 -2.15
CA GLY A 5 16.59 3.24 -1.47
C GLY A 5 15.88 4.54 -1.87
N LYS A 6 14.89 4.52 -2.79
CA LYS A 6 14.16 5.72 -3.21
C LYS A 6 12.84 5.90 -2.45
N ASP A 7 12.16 7.01 -2.73
CA ASP A 7 10.85 7.33 -2.17
C ASP A 7 9.81 6.26 -2.50
N LEU A 8 8.96 6.01 -1.51
CA LEU A 8 7.74 5.25 -1.71
C LEU A 8 6.72 6.13 -2.42
N VAL A 9 5.80 5.50 -3.15
CA VAL A 9 4.76 6.23 -3.89
C VAL A 9 3.44 5.58 -3.59
N SER A 10 2.53 6.35 -3.00
CA SER A 10 1.13 5.99 -2.88
C SER A 10 0.38 6.57 -4.08
N VAL A 11 -0.27 5.71 -4.86
CA VAL A 11 -0.94 6.12 -6.11
C VAL A 11 -2.44 5.93 -5.93
N TYR A 12 -3.19 7.02 -6.09
CA TYR A 12 -4.65 6.99 -6.08
C TYR A 12 -5.14 7.14 -7.52
N HIS A 13 -5.76 6.08 -8.04
CA HIS A 13 -6.46 6.11 -9.31
C HIS A 13 -7.93 6.43 -9.04
N LEU A 14 -8.40 7.55 -9.57
CA LEU A 14 -9.78 8.01 -9.42
C LEU A 14 -10.40 8.11 -10.79
N ILE A 15 -11.65 7.66 -10.89
CA ILE A 15 -12.42 7.68 -12.12
C ILE A 15 -13.76 8.37 -11.86
N LYS A 16 -14.18 9.22 -12.78
CA LYS A 16 -15.49 9.87 -12.71
C LYS A 16 -16.56 8.88 -13.16
N MET A 17 -17.32 8.37 -12.19
CA MET A 17 -18.45 7.47 -12.45
C MET A 17 -19.69 8.29 -12.83
N SER A 18 -20.29 8.02 -13.99
CA SER A 18 -21.52 8.69 -14.47
C SER A 18 -22.34 7.70 -15.30
N ASP A 19 -23.67 7.85 -15.29
CA ASP A 19 -24.64 6.87 -15.81
C ASP A 19 -24.47 6.51 -17.30
N ASN A 20 -23.89 7.42 -18.09
CA ASN A 20 -23.74 7.29 -19.55
C ASN A 20 -22.29 7.56 -20.03
N ALA A 21 -21.31 7.02 -19.32
CA ALA A 21 -19.90 7.25 -19.61
C ALA A 21 -19.34 6.21 -20.62
N ASP A 22 -19.21 6.59 -21.89
CA ASP A 22 -18.49 5.81 -22.93
C ASP A 22 -16.96 5.86 -22.72
N ARG A 23 -16.45 6.99 -22.19
CA ARG A 23 -15.04 7.20 -21.81
C ARG A 23 -14.95 8.09 -20.57
N PRO A 24 -15.06 7.52 -19.36
CA PRO A 24 -15.00 8.31 -18.14
C PRO A 24 -13.63 8.99 -17.96
N GLU A 25 -13.66 10.20 -17.43
CA GLU A 25 -12.45 10.96 -17.11
C GLU A 25 -11.74 10.29 -15.92
N GLU A 26 -10.46 9.97 -16.08
CA GLU A 26 -9.62 9.40 -15.02
C GLU A 26 -8.53 10.40 -14.58
N VAL A 27 -8.24 10.41 -13.28
CA VAL A 27 -7.14 11.17 -12.70
C VAL A 27 -6.31 10.26 -11.80
N ARG A 28 -4.99 10.38 -11.91
CA ARG A 28 -4.04 9.65 -11.07
C ARG A 28 -3.25 10.62 -10.22
N ILE A 29 -3.40 10.49 -8.91
CA ILE A 29 -2.66 11.28 -7.94
C ILE A 29 -1.52 10.41 -7.44
N LYS A 30 -0.28 10.89 -7.60
CA LYS A 30 0.92 10.21 -7.09
C LYS A 30 1.46 11.01 -5.92
N VAL A 31 1.48 10.39 -4.74
CA VAL A 31 2.02 10.98 -3.52
C VAL A 31 3.36 10.32 -3.23
N PHE A 32 4.43 11.12 -3.31
CA PHE A 32 5.78 10.67 -3.00
C PHE A 32 6.03 10.82 -1.50
N LEU A 33 6.57 9.77 -0.88
CA LEU A 33 6.76 9.66 0.55
C LEU A 33 8.20 9.23 0.87
N PRO A 34 8.85 9.88 1.84
CA PRO A 34 10.19 9.49 2.25
C PRO A 34 10.16 8.11 2.90
N ARG A 35 11.22 7.34 2.68
CA ARG A 35 11.28 5.93 3.06
C ARG A 35 11.43 5.68 4.57
N GLU A 36 12.08 6.59 5.28
CA GLU A 36 12.32 6.48 6.73
C GLU A 36 11.04 6.64 7.55
N ASN A 37 10.14 7.53 7.11
CA ASN A 37 8.89 7.81 7.80
C ASN A 37 7.76 8.07 6.79
N PRO A 38 7.31 7.04 6.04
CA PRO A 38 6.32 7.18 4.98
C PRO A 38 4.93 7.33 5.59
N ARG A 39 4.55 8.56 5.92
CA ARG A 39 3.24 8.91 6.51
C ARG A 39 2.41 9.72 5.54
N VAL A 40 1.15 9.35 5.39
CA VAL A 40 0.18 10.05 4.53
C VAL A 40 -1.18 10.10 5.23
N PRO A 41 -1.97 11.17 5.09
CA PRO A 41 -3.34 11.17 5.59
C PRO A 41 -4.19 10.14 4.84
N SER A 42 -5.01 9.40 5.58
CA SER A 42 -5.97 8.45 5.04
C SER A 42 -7.09 9.15 4.28
N VAL A 43 -7.46 8.61 3.13
CA VAL A 43 -8.60 9.06 2.32
C VAL A 43 -9.88 8.26 2.62
N TYR A 44 -9.87 7.39 3.65
CA TYR A 44 -11.02 6.62 4.11
C TYR A 44 -12.27 7.46 4.41
N TRP A 45 -12.08 8.69 4.89
CA TRP A 45 -13.19 9.61 5.18
C TRP A 45 -13.85 10.18 3.92
N ILE A 46 -13.14 10.17 2.78
CA ILE A 46 -13.63 10.62 1.49
C ILE A 46 -14.22 9.43 0.72
N TRP A 47 -13.44 8.35 0.58
CA TRP A 47 -13.83 7.13 -0.13
C TRP A 47 -13.65 5.91 0.77
N LYS A 48 -14.76 5.26 1.12
CA LYS A 48 -14.75 4.05 1.96
C LYS A 48 -14.07 2.85 1.31
N THR A 49 -13.90 2.87 -0.01
CA THR A 49 -13.14 1.86 -0.76
C THR A 49 -11.66 1.80 -0.35
N ALA A 50 -11.13 2.90 0.22
CA ALA A 50 -9.75 2.97 0.68
C ALA A 50 -9.47 2.11 1.93
N ASP A 51 -10.49 1.55 2.61
CA ASP A 51 -10.31 0.78 3.85
C ASP A 51 -9.28 -0.36 3.68
N TRP A 52 -9.56 -1.28 2.75
CA TRP A 52 -8.69 -2.43 2.50
C TRP A 52 -7.43 -2.05 1.72
N GLN A 53 -7.54 -1.09 0.79
CA GLN A 53 -6.41 -0.68 -0.07
C GLN A 53 -5.30 0.00 0.72
N GLU A 54 -5.64 0.84 1.70
CA GLU A 54 -4.67 1.48 2.59
C GLU A 54 -4.03 0.46 3.53
N ARG A 55 -4.80 -0.51 4.03
CA ARG A 55 -4.29 -1.60 4.87
C ARG A 55 -3.34 -2.53 4.12
N GLU A 56 -3.64 -2.85 2.87
CA GLU A 56 -2.74 -3.60 1.98
C GLU A 56 -1.43 -2.82 1.76
N SER A 57 -1.54 -1.52 1.45
CA SER A 57 -0.37 -0.66 1.25
C SER A 57 0.49 -0.54 2.51
N PHE A 58 -0.14 -0.50 3.68
CA PHE A 58 0.54 -0.58 4.97
C PHE A 58 1.24 -1.94 5.14
N ASP A 59 0.56 -3.06 4.93
CA ASP A 59 1.10 -4.40 5.14
C ASP A 59 2.25 -4.78 4.18
N MET A 60 2.17 -4.32 2.93
CA MET A 60 3.11 -4.67 1.87
C MET A 60 4.29 -3.70 1.77
N TYR A 61 4.02 -2.39 1.91
CA TYR A 61 5.02 -1.33 1.72
C TYR A 61 5.35 -0.56 3.00
N GLY A 62 4.63 -0.77 4.11
CA GLY A 62 4.88 -0.08 5.37
C GLY A 62 4.53 1.41 5.34
N ILE A 63 3.62 1.84 4.47
CA ILE A 63 3.13 3.22 4.42
C ILE A 63 2.10 3.41 5.52
N VAL A 64 2.32 4.36 6.42
CA VAL A 64 1.43 4.64 7.55
C VAL A 64 0.35 5.65 7.13
N TYR A 65 -0.90 5.24 7.23
CA TYR A 65 -2.06 6.08 6.90
C TYR A 65 -2.64 6.71 8.17
N GLU A 66 -2.46 8.01 8.34
CA GLU A 66 -2.93 8.75 9.52
C GLU A 66 -4.44 9.01 9.46
N GLY A 67 -5.14 8.76 10.57
CA GLY A 67 -6.59 8.93 10.66
C GLY A 67 -7.42 7.76 10.12
N HIS A 68 -6.78 6.64 9.78
CA HIS A 68 -7.44 5.40 9.38
C HIS A 68 -8.01 4.65 10.60
N PRO A 69 -9.26 4.14 10.57
CA PRO A 69 -9.92 3.58 11.76
C PRO A 69 -9.33 2.24 12.24
N ASN A 70 -8.80 1.40 11.36
CA ASN A 70 -8.27 0.08 11.72
C ASN A 70 -7.01 -0.30 10.92
N LEU A 71 -5.91 0.41 11.16
CA LEU A 71 -4.67 0.19 10.41
C LEU A 71 -3.94 -1.03 10.99
N LYS A 72 -4.25 -2.20 10.45
CA LYS A 72 -3.63 -3.49 10.80
C LYS A 72 -3.26 -4.25 9.54
N ARG A 73 -2.31 -5.18 9.69
CA ARG A 73 -1.93 -6.15 8.65
C ARG A 73 -3.18 -6.86 8.13
N LEU A 74 -3.16 -7.17 6.83
CA LEU A 74 -4.30 -7.76 6.12
C LEU A 74 -3.94 -9.10 5.49
N LEU A 75 -2.85 -9.13 4.72
CA LEU A 75 -2.46 -10.30 3.93
C LEU A 75 -1.43 -11.15 4.68
N MET A 76 -0.50 -10.49 5.37
CA MET A 76 0.51 -11.16 6.16
C MET A 76 0.01 -11.48 7.58
N PRO A 77 0.57 -12.54 8.22
CA PRO A 77 0.37 -12.80 9.63
C PRO A 77 0.69 -11.56 10.49
N GLU A 78 -0.04 -11.39 11.60
CA GLU A 78 0.13 -10.22 12.49
C GLU A 78 1.56 -10.11 13.06
N ASP A 79 2.22 -11.25 13.29
CA ASP A 79 3.60 -11.35 13.78
C ASP A 79 4.69 -11.14 12.71
N TRP A 80 4.31 -10.97 11.44
CA TRP A 80 5.29 -10.79 10.37
C TRP A 80 6.13 -9.54 10.61
N LYS A 81 7.44 -9.61 10.36
CA LYS A 81 8.36 -8.47 10.47
C LYS A 81 8.91 -8.11 9.11
N GLY A 82 8.77 -6.84 8.75
CA GLY A 82 9.17 -6.31 7.45
C GLY A 82 8.00 -6.15 6.48
N TRP A 83 8.37 -5.76 5.25
CA TRP A 83 7.48 -5.25 4.21
C TRP A 83 7.81 -5.95 2.87
N PRO A 84 7.10 -7.02 2.50
CA PRO A 84 7.54 -7.95 1.46
C PRO A 84 7.66 -7.35 0.06
N LEU A 85 6.84 -6.35 -0.30
CA LEU A 85 6.89 -5.72 -1.62
C LEU A 85 7.88 -4.57 -1.73
N ARG A 86 8.63 -4.26 -0.66
CA ARG A 86 9.78 -3.34 -0.78
C ARG A 86 10.90 -4.06 -1.54
N LYS A 87 11.54 -3.36 -2.48
CA LYS A 87 12.61 -3.95 -3.30
C LYS A 87 13.84 -4.38 -2.52
N ASP A 88 14.00 -3.86 -1.31
CA ASP A 88 15.11 -4.15 -0.41
C ASP A 88 14.70 -5.13 0.70
N TYR A 89 13.54 -5.78 0.55
CA TYR A 89 13.10 -6.81 1.47
C TYR A 89 13.93 -8.08 1.27
N ILE A 90 14.55 -8.53 2.35
CA ILE A 90 15.24 -9.82 2.40
C ILE A 90 14.25 -10.80 3.01
N SER A 91 13.82 -11.78 2.22
CA SER A 91 12.94 -12.83 2.71
C SER A 91 13.65 -13.61 3.82
N PRO A 92 13.03 -13.73 5.01
CA PRO A 92 13.54 -14.58 6.07
C PRO A 92 13.61 -16.03 5.61
N ASP A 93 14.64 -16.73 6.10
CA ASP A 93 14.92 -18.13 5.79
C ASP A 93 13.96 -19.03 6.60
N PHE A 94 12.69 -19.05 6.19
CA PHE A 94 11.71 -19.96 6.76
C PHE A 94 11.86 -21.34 6.13
N TYR A 95 11.80 -22.39 6.96
CA TYR A 95 11.84 -23.78 6.51
C TYR A 95 10.77 -24.09 5.45
N GLU A 96 9.58 -23.49 5.59
CA GLU A 96 8.46 -23.62 4.64
C GLU A 96 8.70 -22.94 3.29
N LEU A 97 9.69 -22.04 3.20
CA LEU A 97 10.07 -21.32 1.99
C LEU A 97 11.34 -21.88 1.33
N GLN A 98 11.94 -22.93 1.91
CA GLN A 98 13.09 -23.62 1.33
C GLN A 98 12.65 -24.60 0.23
N ASP A 99 13.61 -25.00 -0.61
CA ASP A 99 13.38 -25.98 -1.67
C ASP A 99 12.97 -27.33 -1.06
N ALA A 100 12.08 -28.05 -1.75
CA ALA A 100 11.52 -29.30 -1.26
C ALA A 100 12.55 -30.43 -1.37
N TYR A 101 13.40 -30.55 -0.35
CA TYR A 101 14.32 -31.67 -0.15
C TYR A 101 13.83 -32.64 0.92
#